data_AF-A0A0F7GBP4-F1
#
_entry.id   AF-A0A0F7GBP4-F1
#
_cell.length_a   1.000
_cell.length_b   1.000
_cell.length_c   1.000
_cell.angle_alpha   90.00
_cell.angle_beta   90.00
_cell.angle_gamma   90.00
#
_symmetry.space_group_name_H-M   'P 1'
#
loop_
_entity.id
_entity.type
_entity.pdbx_description
1 polymer ?
#
loop_
_entity_poly.entity_id
_entity_poly.type
_entity_poly.pdbx_seq_one_letter_code
_entity_poly.pdbx_strand_id
1 'polypeptide(L)' 'MKAKRLPSMVKKMFAEGEITMVDAETKYRYSLTAKCPEDGEYASVARYDKSGHSLKRVVFKCEICSTEFEVPQSEIMVV' A
#
# COMPACT_ATOMS: atom_id res chain seq x y z
N MET A 1 7.52 12.67 -2.92
CA MET A 1 6.64 11.76 -3.67
C MET A 1 5.18 12.13 -3.36
N LYS A 2 4.26 12.14 -4.33
CA LYS A 2 2.85 12.49 -4.07
C LYS A 2 2.02 11.20 -4.05
N ALA A 3 1.63 10.74 -2.86
CA ALA A 3 0.67 9.65 -2.73
C ALA A 3 -0.68 10.08 -3.35
N LYS A 4 -1.25 9.22 -4.19
CA LYS A 4 -2.58 9.39 -4.76
C LYS A 4 -3.49 8.31 -4.21
N ARG A 5 -4.67 8.71 -3.75
CA ARG A 5 -5.73 7.75 -3.40
C ARG A 5 -6.39 7.29 -4.68
N LEU A 6 -5.96 6.14 -5.21
CA LEU A 6 -6.53 5.51 -6.40
C LEU A 6 -7.15 4.16 -6.01
N PRO A 7 -8.42 4.13 -5.55
CA PRO A 7 -9.05 2.91 -5.04
C PRO A 7 -9.10 1.78 -6.07
N SER A 8 -9.22 2.10 -7.35
CA SER A 8 -9.19 1.12 -8.45
C SER A 8 -7.84 0.42 -8.57
N MET A 9 -6.74 1.16 -8.44
CA MET A 9 -5.38 0.60 -8.47
C MET A 9 -5.12 -0.28 -7.25
N VAL A 10 -5.47 0.21 -6.05
CA VAL A 10 -5.33 -0.57 -4.81
C VAL A 10 -6.16 -1.87 -4.91
N LYS A 11 -7.39 -1.81 -5.43
CA LYS A 11 -8.20 -3.02 -5.67
C LYS A 11 -7.54 -3.99 -6.63
N LYS A 12 -6.98 -3.50 -7.74
CA LYS A 12 -6.28 -4.33 -8.71
C LYS A 12 -5.06 -5.01 -8.10
N MET A 13 -4.24 -4.24 -7.40
CA MET A 13 -3.05 -4.72 -6.67
C MET A 13 -3.41 -5.81 -5.65
N PHE A 14 -4.48 -5.62 -4.89
CA PHE A 14 -4.99 -6.65 -3.99
C PHE A 14 -5.52 -7.88 -4.71
N ALA A 15 -6.19 -7.74 -5.84
CA ALA A 15 -6.70 -8.87 -6.62
C ALA A 15 -5.57 -9.69 -7.26
N GLU A 16 -4.51 -9.03 -7.74
CA GLU A 16 -3.34 -9.65 -8.37
C GLU A 16 -2.30 -10.14 -7.34
N GLY A 17 -2.48 -9.82 -6.06
CA GLY A 17 -1.55 -10.24 -5.02
C GLY A 17 -0.26 -9.41 -4.99
N GLU A 18 -0.22 -8.26 -5.67
CA GLU A 18 0.98 -7.47 -5.89
C GLU A 18 0.97 -6.20 -5.05
N ILE A 19 2.06 -5.92 -4.33
CA ILE A 19 2.21 -4.68 -3.54
C ILE A 19 2.80 -3.52 -4.35
N THR A 20 3.24 -3.79 -5.58
CA THR A 20 3.71 -2.77 -6.52
C THR A 20 3.15 -3.03 -7.91
N MET A 21 2.80 -1.97 -8.64
CA MET A 21 2.29 -2.05 -10.00
C MET A 21 3.01 -1.03 -10.86
N VAL A 22 3.40 -1.42 -12.08
CA VAL A 22 4.01 -0.50 -13.04
C VAL A 22 2.93 -0.03 -14.01
N ASP A 23 2.78 1.29 -14.11
CA ASP A 23 1.91 1.92 -15.07
C ASP A 23 2.52 1.80 -16.48
N ALA A 24 1.79 1.20 -17.40
CA ALA A 24 2.31 0.89 -18.73
C ALA A 24 2.58 2.16 -19.56
N GLU A 25 1.82 3.23 -19.31
CA GLU A 25 1.84 4.50 -20.04
C GLU A 25 2.95 5.42 -19.54
N THR A 26 2.99 5.66 -18.23
CA THR A 26 3.96 6.57 -17.59
C THR A 26 5.26 5.89 -17.14
N LYS A 27 5.33 4.55 -17.23
CA LYS A 27 6.40 3.71 -16.66
C LYS A 27 6.63 3.92 -15.16
N TYR A 28 5.68 4.56 -14.49
CA TYR A 28 5.78 4.85 -13.07
C TYR A 28 5.47 3.60 -12.25
N ARG A 29 6.29 3.32 -11.23
CA ARG A 29 6.05 2.21 -10.29
C ARG A 29 5.28 2.72 -9.09
N TYR A 30 4.01 2.34 -9.02
CA TYR A 30 3.18 2.57 -7.86
C TYR A 30 3.45 1.52 -6.79
N SER A 31 3.57 1.95 -5.54
CA SER A 31 3.68 1.07 -4.37
C SER A 31 2.57 1.37 -3.36
N LEU A 32 2.09 0.36 -2.63
CA LEU A 32 1.10 0.60 -1.57
C LEU A 32 1.73 1.41 -0.43
N THR A 33 0.98 2.37 0.10
CA THR A 33 1.34 3.17 1.27
C THR A 33 0.10 3.50 2.10
N ALA A 34 0.29 3.77 3.37
CA ALA A 34 -0.77 4.19 4.30
C ALA A 34 -0.27 5.32 5.21
N LYS A 35 -1.19 6.07 5.81
CA LYS A 35 -0.82 7.05 6.84
C LYS A 35 -0.63 6.38 8.18
N CYS A 36 0.43 6.74 8.89
CA CYS A 36 0.64 6.31 10.26
C CYS A 36 -0.41 6.95 11.17
N PRO A 37 -1.07 6.17 12.05
CA PRO A 37 -2.04 6.72 13.00
C PRO A 37 -1.39 7.58 14.10
N GLU A 38 -0.09 7.39 14.37
CA GLU A 38 0.63 8.10 15.44
C GLU A 38 1.09 9.50 15.01
N ASP A 39 1.69 9.61 13.82
CA ASP A 39 2.35 10.84 13.34
C ASP A 39 1.73 11.40 12.04
N GLY A 40 0.88 10.62 11.35
CA GLY A 40 0.23 11.04 10.11
C GLY A 40 1.10 10.95 8.86
N GLU A 41 2.35 10.51 8.97
CA GLU A 41 3.31 10.37 7.87
C GLU A 41 3.06 9.11 7.05
N TYR A 42 3.68 9.05 5.87
CA TYR A 42 3.53 7.91 4.98
C TYR A 42 4.38 6.72 5.46
N ALA A 43 3.71 5.60 5.66
CA ALA A 43 4.33 4.31 5.96
C ALA A 43 4.41 3.44 4.69
N SER A 44 5.49 2.68 4.60
CA SER A 44 5.74 1.72 3.53
C SER A 44 5.31 0.31 3.95
N VAL A 45 5.09 -0.58 2.98
CA VAL A 45 4.74 -1.98 3.29
C VAL A 45 5.93 -2.67 3.93
N ALA A 46 5.74 -3.18 5.15
CA ALA A 46 6.73 -4.00 5.84
C ALA A 46 6.54 -5.49 5.55
N ARG A 47 5.28 -5.95 5.58
CA ARG A 47 4.92 -7.35 5.31
C ARG A 47 3.51 -7.43 4.77
N TYR A 48 3.23 -8.51 4.04
CA TYR A 48 1.91 -8.76 3.51
C TYR A 48 1.69 -10.27 3.41
N ASP A 49 0.43 -10.67 3.56
CA ASP A 49 -0.01 -12.05 3.41
C ASP A 49 -0.85 -12.18 2.14
N LYS A 50 -0.60 -13.24 1.38
CA LYS A 50 -1.45 -13.62 0.24
C LYS A 50 -2.38 -14.76 0.62
N SER A 51 -3.58 -14.77 0.04
CA SER A 51 -4.52 -15.88 0.10
C SER A 51 -4.78 -16.39 -1.31
N GLY A 52 -4.02 -17.41 -1.73
CA GLY A 52 -3.97 -17.81 -3.13
C GLY A 52 -3.30 -16.71 -3.96
N HIS A 53 -4.05 -16.13 -4.90
CA HIS A 53 -3.54 -15.09 -5.81
C HIS A 53 -3.81 -13.66 -5.34
N SER A 54 -4.54 -13.44 -4.24
CA SER A 54 -4.89 -12.10 -3.76
C SER A 54 -4.15 -11.72 -2.48
N LEU A 55 -3.93 -10.42 -2.26
CA LEU A 55 -3.49 -9.88 -0.96
C LEU A 55 -4.65 -10.01 0.03
N LYS A 56 -4.38 -10.64 1.17
CA LYS A 56 -5.31 -10.76 2.28
C LYS A 56 -5.04 -9.72 3.35
N ARG A 57 -3.76 -9.48 3.64
CA ARG A 57 -3.31 -8.61 4.73
C ARG A 57 -2.10 -7.81 4.27
N VAL A 58 -2.03 -6.54 4.63
CA VAL A 58 -0.86 -5.69 4.36
C VAL A 58 -0.57 -4.89 5.62
N VAL A 59 0.62 -5.09 6.17
CA VAL A 59 1.13 -4.38 7.34
C VAL A 59 2.10 -3.33 6.86
N PHE A 60 1.87 -2.10 7.30
CA PHE A 60 2.72 -0.96 7.04
C PHE A 60 3.61 -0.69 8.25
N LYS A 61 4.81 -0.19 8.00
CA LYS A 61 5.72 0.28 9.05
C LYS A 61 6.06 1.74 8.82
N CYS A 62 5.83 2.57 9.82
CA CYS A 62 6.29 3.95 9.79
C CYS A 62 7.80 3.98 10.03
N GLU A 63 8.56 4.69 9.19
CA GLU A 63 10.01 4.82 9.36
C GLU A 63 10.38 5.77 10.51
N ILE A 64 9.44 6.60 10.98
CA ILE A 64 9.68 7.61 12.01
C ILE A 64 9.43 7.01 13.39
N CYS A 65 8.20 6.56 13.68
CA CYS A 65 7.85 5.99 14.97
C CYS A 65 8.09 4.48 15.07
N SER A 66 8.50 3.81 13.97
CA SER A 66 8.68 2.36 13.89
C SER A 66 7.42 1.51 14.17
N THR A 67 6.26 2.14 14.30
CA THR A 67 4.98 1.46 14.52
C THR A 67 4.59 0.64 13.30
N GLU A 68 4.28 -0.63 13.53
CA GLU A 68 3.65 -1.50 12.55
C GLU A 68 2.15 -1.49 12.74
N PHE A 69 1.41 -1.28 11.66
CA PHE A 69 -0.03 -1.17 11.72
C PHE A 69 -0.67 -1.65 10.42
N GLU A 70 -1.96 -1.90 10.51
CA GLU A 70 -2.78 -2.30 9.38
C GLU A 70 -3.91 -1.32 9.22
N VAL A 71 -4.25 -1.05 7.98
CA VAL A 71 -5.37 -0.19 7.63
C VAL A 71 -6.32 -0.93 6.71
N PRO A 72 -7.62 -0.61 6.76
CA PRO A 72 -8.55 -1.14 5.79
C PRO A 72 -8.16 -0.72 4.38
N GLN A 73 -8.50 -1.53 3.38
CA GLN A 73 -8.17 -1.26 1.97
C GLN A 73 -8.65 0.11 1.48
N SER A 74 -9.73 0.65 2.07
CA SER A 74 -10.24 2.00 1.79
C SER A 74 -9.28 3.12 2.18
N GLU A 75 -8.37 2.89 3.12
CA GLU A 75 -7.40 3.86 3.62
C GLU A 75 -6.01 3.71 3.00
N ILE A 76 -5.79 2.62 2.27
CA ILE A 76 -4.56 2.40 1.51
C ILE A 76 -4.52 3.33 0.29
N MET A 77 -3.33 3.86 0.02
CA MET A 77 -3.02 4.72 -1.11
C MET A 77 -1.88 4.12 -1.94
N VAL A 78 -1.62 4.71 -3.10
CA VAL A 78 -0.46 4.39 -3.92
C VAL A 78 0.46 5.59 -4.01
N VAL A 79 1.77 5.36 -3.96
CA VAL A 79 2.81 6.38 -4.12
C VAL A 79 3.66 6.11 -5.33
#